data_AF-A0A1J3FUW4-F1
#
_entry.id   AF-A0A1J3FUW4-F1
#
_cell.length_a   1.000
_cell.length_b   1.000
_cell.length_c   1.000
_cell.angle_alpha   90.00
_cell.angle_beta   90.00
_cell.angle_gamma   90.00
#
_symmetry.space_group_name_H-M   'P 1'
#
loop_
_entity.id
_entity.type
_entity.pdbx_description
1 polymer ?
#
loop_
_entity_poly.entity_id
_entity_poly.type
_entity_poly.pdbx_seq_one_letter_code
_entity_poly.pdbx_strand_id
1 'polypeptide(L)'
;AVGVVESIGEHVDGFKRGDVVLPVFHPHCGECRDCKSPKSNWCTRFCDDFLSNTRRYGMSSRFKDSSGEVIYHFLFVSSFSEYTVVD
;
A
#
# COMPACT_ATOMS: atom_id res chain seq x y z
N ALA A 1 -11.85 1.46 0.01
CA ALA A 1 -12.29 2.12 -1.24
C ALA A 1 -12.23 1.12 -2.38
N VAL A 2 -12.86 1.38 -3.51
CA VAL A 2 -12.67 0.64 -4.76
C VAL A 2 -12.22 1.65 -5.81
N GLY A 3 -11.25 1.30 -6.64
CA GLY A 3 -10.68 2.19 -7.64
C GLY A 3 -10.27 1.44 -8.90
N VAL A 4 -9.65 2.18 -9.81
CA VAL A 4 -9.12 1.65 -11.07
C VAL A 4 -7.64 1.99 -11.14
N VAL A 5 -6.81 1.03 -11.57
CA VAL A 5 -5.38 1.24 -11.74
C VAL A 5 -5.14 2.30 -12.82
N GLU A 6 -4.49 3.39 -12.44
CA GLU A 6 -4.10 4.48 -13.34
C GLU A 6 -2.74 4.17 -14.01
N SER A 7 -1.74 3.80 -13.20
CA SER A 7 -0.39 3.40 -13.61
C SER A 7 0.20 2.39 -12.63
N ILE A 8 1.29 1.74 -13.02
CA ILE A 8 2.02 0.76 -12.21
C ILE A 8 3.49 1.17 -12.09
N GLY A 9 4.11 0.84 -10.95
CA GLY A 9 5.54 1.07 -10.72
C GLY A 9 6.42 0.13 -11.54
N GLU A 10 7.72 0.46 -11.62
CA GLU A 10 8.71 -0.44 -12.19
C GLU A 10 8.76 -1.75 -11.38
N HIS A 11 8.83 -2.90 -12.07
CA HIS A 11 8.84 -4.24 -11.48
C HIS A 11 7.54 -4.68 -10.76
N VAL A 12 6.43 -3.97 -10.96
CA VAL A 12 5.10 -4.42 -10.51
C VAL A 12 4.50 -5.34 -11.57
N ASP A 13 4.24 -6.58 -11.19
CA ASP A 13 3.53 -7.57 -12.00
C ASP A 13 2.10 -7.79 -11.49
N GLY A 14 1.24 -8.42 -12.31
CA GLY A 14 -0.10 -8.85 -11.89
C GLY A 14 -1.19 -7.76 -11.94
N PHE A 15 -0.84 -6.52 -12.29
CA PHE A 15 -1.77 -5.41 -12.51
C PHE A 15 -1.52 -4.73 -13.85
N LYS A 16 -2.55 -4.12 -14.41
CA LYS A 16 -2.45 -3.22 -15.57
C LYS A 16 -3.41 -2.05 -15.44
N ARG A 17 -3.13 -0.97 -16.17
CA ARG A 17 -4.04 0.18 -16.28
C ARG A 17 -5.44 -0.29 -16.67
N GLY A 18 -6.44 0.19 -15.95
CA GLY A 18 -7.86 -0.16 -16.16
C GLY A 18 -8.39 -1.30 -15.30
N ASP A 19 -7.54 -2.03 -14.58
CA ASP A 19 -8.02 -3.07 -13.64
C ASP A 19 -8.78 -2.43 -12.48
N VAL A 20 -9.92 -3.02 -12.12
CA VAL A 20 -10.68 -2.64 -10.92
C VAL A 20 -10.03 -3.30 -9.71
N VAL A 21 -9.65 -2.51 -8.72
CA VAL A 21 -8.89 -2.96 -7.55
C VAL A 21 -9.53 -2.49 -6.24
N LEU A 22 -9.33 -3.32 -5.21
CA LEU A 22 -9.67 -3.03 -3.82
C LEU A 22 -8.36 -2.92 -3.03
N PRO A 23 -7.86 -1.72 -2.71
CA PRO A 23 -6.71 -1.58 -1.83
C PRO A 23 -7.04 -2.05 -0.40
N VAL A 24 -6.14 -2.82 0.19
CA VAL A 24 -6.32 -3.42 1.52
C VAL A 24 -5.19 -2.96 2.44
N PHE A 25 -5.55 -2.42 3.62
CA PHE A 25 -4.57 -1.93 4.60
C PHE A 25 -3.70 -3.07 5.16
N HIS A 26 -4.28 -4.27 5.23
CA HIS A 26 -3.62 -5.46 5.73
C HIS A 26 -2.73 -6.07 4.64
N PRO A 27 -1.40 -6.11 4.80
CA PRO A 27 -0.50 -6.63 3.79
C PRO A 27 -0.56 -8.16 3.67
N HIS A 28 -0.22 -8.66 2.48
CA HIS A 28 -0.03 -10.08 2.23
C HIS A 28 1.11 -10.29 1.22
N CYS A 29 2.33 -10.56 1.70
CA CYS A 29 3.50 -10.67 0.82
C CYS A 29 3.60 -12.00 0.06
N GLY A 30 2.74 -12.99 0.33
CA GLY A 30 2.78 -14.34 -0.27
C GLY A 30 3.95 -15.23 0.17
N GLU A 31 5.06 -14.64 0.64
CA GLU A 31 6.32 -15.37 0.83
C GLU A 31 6.69 -15.73 2.27
N CYS A 32 6.20 -14.98 3.26
CA CYS A 32 6.54 -15.22 4.67
C CYS A 32 5.80 -16.44 5.25
N ARG A 33 6.32 -16.97 6.37
CA ARG A 33 5.74 -18.13 7.08
C ARG A 33 4.25 -17.96 7.34
N ASP A 34 3.85 -16.78 7.82
CA ASP A 34 2.46 -16.55 8.23
C ASP A 34 1.54 -16.34 7.02
N CYS A 35 2.01 -15.74 5.91
CA CYS A 35 1.25 -15.66 4.66
C CYS A 35 1.03 -17.02 3.99
N LYS A 36 1.99 -17.95 4.12
CA LYS A 36 1.86 -19.33 3.61
C LYS A 36 1.00 -20.24 4.50
N SER A 37 0.68 -19.80 5.71
CA SER A 37 -0.11 -20.56 6.67
C SER A 37 -1.61 -20.40 6.40
N PRO A 38 -2.40 -21.49 6.32
CA PRO A 38 -3.85 -21.39 6.20
C PRO A 38 -4.55 -20.92 7.49
N LYS A 39 -3.80 -20.74 8.58
CA LYS A 39 -4.32 -20.37 9.91
C LYS A 39 -4.12 -18.90 10.26
N SER A 40 -3.41 -18.14 9.43
CA SER A 40 -3.06 -16.76 9.70
C SER A 40 -3.36 -15.90 8.48
N ASN A 41 -3.88 -14.70 8.72
CA ASN A 41 -3.90 -13.63 7.74
C ASN A 41 -2.82 -12.57 8.03
N TRP A 42 -2.04 -12.73 9.12
CA TRP A 42 -0.98 -11.81 9.49
C TRP A 42 0.24 -11.97 8.58
N CYS A 43 0.89 -10.85 8.23
CA CYS A 43 2.13 -10.88 7.46
C CYS A 43 3.33 -10.50 8.35
N THR A 44 4.17 -11.48 8.67
CA THR A 44 5.37 -11.25 9.51
C THR A 44 6.38 -10.29 8.87
N ARG A 45 6.41 -10.21 7.52
CA ARG A 45 7.35 -9.32 6.81
C ARG A 45 7.09 -7.84 7.11
N PHE A 46 5.84 -7.50 7.40
CA PHE A 46 5.41 -6.11 7.60
C PHE A 46 4.82 -5.90 9.02
N CYS A 47 5.17 -6.77 9.98
CA CYS A 47 4.62 -6.66 11.34
C CYS A 47 5.00 -5.35 12.03
N ASP A 48 6.21 -4.85 11.77
CA ASP A 48 6.73 -3.62 12.37
C ASP A 48 6.23 -2.35 11.66
N ASP A 49 5.71 -2.48 10.43
CA ASP A 49 5.25 -1.33 9.64
C ASP A 49 3.94 -0.76 10.19
N PHE A 50 3.11 -1.60 10.81
CA PHE A 50 1.87 -1.20 11.46
C PHE A 50 2.08 -0.10 12.51
N LEU A 51 3.29 -0.03 13.08
CA LEU A 51 3.67 0.96 14.08
C LEU A 51 4.20 2.26 13.47
N SER A 52 4.74 2.23 12.25
CA SER A 52 5.47 3.39 11.70
C SER A 52 4.72 4.16 10.61
N ASN A 53 3.69 3.60 9.96
CA ASN A 53 2.87 4.24 8.91
C ASN A 53 3.68 4.93 7.78
N THR A 54 4.98 4.65 7.69
CA THR A 54 5.98 5.38 6.88
C THR A 54 6.95 4.46 6.15
N ARG A 55 7.04 3.19 6.55
CA ARG A 55 8.10 2.28 6.07
C ARG A 55 7.87 1.69 4.69
N ARG A 56 6.64 1.64 4.18
CA ARG A 56 6.41 1.01 2.87
C ARG A 56 6.87 1.85 1.67
N TYR A 57 6.74 3.18 1.72
CA TYR A 57 7.02 4.05 0.57
C TYR A 57 8.51 4.40 0.33
N GLY A 58 9.43 3.71 1.03
CA GLY A 58 10.69 4.35 1.42
C GLY A 58 10.38 5.56 2.31
N MET A 59 11.38 6.23 2.86
CA MET A 59 11.17 7.28 3.89
C MET A 59 10.38 8.53 3.43
N SER A 60 9.77 8.56 2.24
CA SER A 60 9.08 9.72 1.66
C SER A 60 7.61 9.45 1.35
N SER A 61 6.72 10.35 1.79
CA SER A 61 5.31 10.33 1.39
C SER A 61 5.14 10.62 -0.11
N ARG A 62 4.00 10.19 -0.66
CA ARG A 62 3.55 10.56 -2.02
C ARG A 62 2.58 11.74 -2.02
N PHE A 63 2.21 12.23 -0.83
CA PHE A 63 1.33 13.38 -0.68
C PHE A 63 2.11 14.58 -0.16
N LYS A 64 1.83 15.73 -0.76
CA LYS A 64 2.23 17.05 -0.29
C LYS A 64 1.04 17.98 -0.35
N ASP A 65 0.98 18.94 0.55
CA ASP A 65 -0.01 20.01 0.45
C ASP A 65 0.40 21.06 -0.60
N SER A 66 -0.43 22.09 -0.77
CA SER A 66 -0.18 23.19 -1.71
C SER A 66 1.04 24.05 -1.35
N SER A 67 1.54 23.96 -0.11
CA SER A 67 2.77 24.64 0.34
C SER A 67 4.02 23.78 0.16
N GLY A 68 3.87 22.51 -0.21
CA GLY A 68 4.95 21.55 -0.39
C GLY A 68 5.28 20.72 0.85
N GLU A 69 4.53 20.90 1.95
CA GLU A 69 4.71 20.16 3.19
C GLU A 69 4.20 18.72 3.06
N VAL A 70 4.87 17.80 3.75
CA VAL A 70 4.58 16.37 3.67
C VAL A 70 3.26 16.04 4.37
N ILE A 71 2.34 15.40 3.64
CA ILE A 71 1.13 14.80 4.24
C ILE A 71 1.40 13.31 4.41
N TYR A 72 1.20 12.78 5.61
CA TYR A 72 1.39 11.34 5.86
C TYR A 72 0.30 10.49 5.23
N HIS A 73 0.68 9.29 4.82
CA HIS A 73 -0.27 8.25 4.45
C HIS A 73 -1.10 7.80 5.65
N PHE A 74 -2.24 7.16 5.39
CA PHE A 74 -3.07 6.56 6.42
C PHE A 74 -3.39 5.11 6.07
N LEU A 75 -3.01 4.19 6.96
CA LEU A 75 -3.26 2.74 6.83
C LEU A 75 -2.81 2.15 5.48
N PHE A 76 -1.73 2.68 4.90
CA PHE A 76 -1.18 2.26 3.61
C PHE A 76 -2.15 2.34 2.41
N VAL A 77 -3.28 3.04 2.56
CA VAL A 77 -4.31 3.14 1.52
C VAL A 77 -4.62 4.60 1.18
N SER A 78 -4.80 5.46 2.18
CA SER A 78 -5.05 6.89 2.00
C SER A 78 -6.18 7.21 1.01
N SER A 79 -7.33 6.53 1.15
CA SER A 79 -8.42 6.60 0.16
C SER A 79 -9.27 7.88 0.19
N PHE A 80 -8.94 8.86 1.02
CA PHE A 80 -9.59 10.17 1.04
C PHE A 80 -8.86 11.14 0.09
N SER A 81 -8.60 10.65 -1.12
CA SER A 81 -7.95 11.35 -2.22
C SER A 81 -8.47 10.75 -3.52
N GLU A 82 -8.56 11.57 -4.59
CA GLU A 82 -8.97 11.10 -5.92
C GLU A 82 -7.96 10.10 -6.50
N TYR A 83 -6.67 10.26 -6.15
CA TYR A 83 -5.58 9.36 -6.51
C TYR A 83 -4.76 9.00 -5.26
N THR A 84 -4.34 7.75 -5.19
CA THR A 84 -3.43 7.26 -4.15
C THR A 84 -2.43 6.31 -4.77
N VAL A 85 -1.26 6.19 -4.15
CA VAL A 85 -0.22 5.24 -4.52
C VAL A 85 -0.16 4.21 -3.41
N VAL A 86 -0.18 2.92 -3.75
CA VAL A 86 -0.11 1.78 -2.81
C VAL A 86 0.93 0.77 -3.29
N ASP A 87 1.37 -0.11 -2.39
CA ASP A 87 2.31 -1.21 -2.69
C ASP A 87 1.62 -2.48 -3.22
#